data_AF-A0AAW9EHC4-F1
#
_entry.id   AF-A0AAW9EHC4-F1
#
_cell.length_a   1.000
_cell.length_b   1.000
_cell.length_c   1.000
_cell.angle_alpha   90.00
_cell.angle_beta   90.00
_cell.angle_gamma   90.00
#
_symmetry.space_group_name_H-M   'P 1'
#
loop_
_entity.id
_entity.type
_entity.pdbx_description
1 polymer ?
#
loop_
_entity_poly.entity_id
_entity_poly.type
_entity_poly.pdbx_seq_one_letter_code
_entity_poly.pdbx_strand_id
1 'polypeptide(L)' 'VLMKEEIKNLKRTAELLLEMNLGATAIGTGLNTAPGYQKLAVEKLAEVTGLPCVPAEDLIEATSDCGAYVMVHAALK' A
#
# COMPACT_ATOMS: atom_id res chain seq x y z
N VAL A 1 6.59 1.38 29.34
CA VAL A 1 7.03 2.39 28.35
C VAL A 1 7.34 1.69 27.04
N LEU A 2 8.27 0.73 27.01
CA LEU A 2 8.59 -0.09 25.82
C LEU A 2 7.38 -0.62 25.03
N MET A 3 6.46 -1.36 25.65
CA MET A 3 5.32 -1.94 24.92
C MET A 3 4.42 -0.91 24.23
N LYS A 4 4.30 0.31 24.79
CA LYS A 4 3.51 1.38 24.15
C LYS A 4 4.25 1.96 22.94
N GLU A 5 5.57 2.03 23.01
CA GLU A 5 6.42 2.48 21.90
C GLU A 5 6.42 1.46 20.77
N GLU A 6 6.49 0.16 21.07
CA GLU A 6 6.43 -0.90 20.06
C GLU A 6 5.08 -0.92 19.34
N ILE A 7 3.96 -0.79 20.08
CA ILE A 7 2.63 -0.68 19.46
C ILE A 7 2.57 0.54 18.52
N LYS A 8 3.18 1.67 18.91
CA LYS A 8 3.24 2.85 18.05
C LYS A 8 4.07 2.59 16.79
N ASN A 9 5.20 1.91 16.93
CA ASN A 9 6.06 1.57 15.80
C ASN A 9 5.36 0.63 14.83
N LEU A 10 4.73 -0.43 15.33
CA LEU A 10 3.94 -1.38 14.53
C LEU A 10 2.78 -0.71 13.79
N LYS A 11 2.05 0.19 14.45
CA LYS A 11 0.97 0.93 13.79
C LYS A 11 1.48 1.78 12.64
N ARG A 12 2.59 2.50 12.86
CA ARG A 12 3.20 3.34 11.83
C ARG A 12 3.72 2.52 10.64
N THR A 13 4.35 1.36 10.87
CA THR A 13 4.83 0.54 9.75
C THR A 13 3.69 -0.16 9.03
N ALA A 14 2.61 -0.51 9.72
CA ALA A 14 1.41 -1.07 9.09
C ALA A 14 0.70 -0.08 8.15
N GLU A 15 0.81 1.22 8.38
CA GLU A 15 0.27 2.25 7.46
C GLU A 15 0.90 2.16 6.07
N LEU A 16 2.16 1.72 5.96
CA LEU A 16 2.84 1.53 4.67
C LEU A 16 2.17 0.46 3.79
N LEU A 17 1.43 -0.48 4.40
CA LEU A 17 0.70 -1.53 3.67
C LEU A 17 -0.60 -1.03 3.02
N LEU A 18 -1.00 0.22 3.28
CA LEU A 18 -2.24 0.79 2.75
C LEU A 18 -2.06 1.44 1.38
N GLU A 19 -0.83 1.54 0.88
CA GLU A 19 -0.55 2.05 -0.46
C GLU A 19 -0.70 0.94 -1.51
N MET A 20 -1.53 1.19 -2.53
CA MET A 20 -1.98 0.20 -3.49
C MET A 20 -1.55 0.55 -4.91
N ASN A 21 -0.91 -0.41 -5.59
CA ASN A 21 -0.50 -0.29 -7.00
C ASN A 21 -1.59 -0.74 -8.00
N LEU A 22 -2.88 -0.74 -7.61
CA LEU A 22 -3.96 -1.15 -8.50
C LEU A 22 -4.00 -0.30 -9.77
N GLY A 23 -4.01 -0.96 -10.93
CA GLY A 23 -3.92 -0.29 -12.23
C GLY A 23 -2.50 -0.20 -12.78
N ALA A 24 -1.47 -0.61 -12.04
CA ALA A 24 -0.11 -0.83 -12.51
C ALA A 24 -0.01 -1.82 -13.67
N THR A 25 -0.87 -2.85 -13.66
CA THR A 25 -0.87 -3.99 -14.60
C THR A 25 0.36 -4.87 -14.42
N ALA A 26 1.04 -5.28 -15.50
CA ALA A 26 2.11 -6.27 -15.45
C ALA A 26 3.41 -5.74 -14.84
N ILE A 27 3.77 -4.49 -15.16
CA ILE A 27 5.09 -3.90 -14.83
C ILE A 27 5.01 -2.44 -14.37
N GLY A 28 3.83 -1.97 -13.96
CA GLY A 28 3.64 -0.60 -13.48
C GLY A 28 3.32 0.46 -14.54
N THR A 29 3.37 0.13 -15.83
CA THR A 29 3.09 1.09 -16.91
C THR A 29 1.60 1.44 -17.05
N GLY A 30 0.71 0.65 -16.45
CA GLY A 30 -0.73 0.78 -16.63
C GLY A 30 -1.21 0.47 -18.04
N LEU A 31 -0.47 -0.34 -18.80
CA LEU A 31 -0.89 -0.75 -20.15
C LEU A 31 -2.21 -1.52 -20.08
N ASN A 32 -3.21 -1.06 -20.84
CA ASN A 32 -4.60 -1.53 -20.83
C ASN A 32 -5.42 -1.12 -19.59
N THR A 33 -4.93 -0.18 -18.77
CA THR A 33 -5.71 0.44 -17.71
C THR A 33 -6.51 1.62 -18.26
N ALA A 34 -7.83 1.60 -18.07
CA ALA A 34 -8.69 2.71 -18.48
C ALA A 34 -8.40 3.99 -17.65
N PRO A 35 -8.55 5.19 -18.23
CA PRO A 35 -8.43 6.44 -17.47
C PRO A 35 -9.36 6.45 -16.25
N GLY A 36 -8.84 6.80 -15.08
CA GLY A 36 -9.59 6.83 -13.82
C GLY A 36 -9.76 5.48 -13.11
N TYR A 37 -9.33 4.37 -13.71
CA TYR A 37 -9.44 3.04 -13.10
C TYR A 37 -8.73 2.96 -11.74
N GLN A 38 -7.48 3.43 -11.64
CA GLN A 38 -6.69 3.35 -10.39
C GLN A 38 -7.45 3.98 -9.22
N LYS A 39 -7.90 5.23 -9.40
CA LYS A 39 -8.65 5.96 -8.38
C LYS A 39 -9.91 5.20 -7.97
N LEU A 40 -10.72 4.77 -8.94
CA LEU A 40 -11.97 4.06 -8.66
C LEU A 40 -11.73 2.70 -7.98
N ALA A 41 -10.71 1.96 -8.42
CA ALA A 41 -10.39 0.64 -7.88
C ALA A 41 -9.91 0.74 -6.43
N VAL A 42 -9.05 1.72 -6.12
CA VAL A 42 -8.58 1.95 -4.74
C VAL A 42 -9.70 2.47 -3.85
N GLU A 43 -10.54 3.39 -4.34
CA GLU A 43 -11.73 3.85 -3.61
C GLU A 43 -12.67 2.69 -3.26
N LYS A 44 -12.92 1.79 -4.22
CA LYS A 44 -13.74 0.59 -3.99
C LYS A 44 -13.10 -0.41 -3.06
N LEU A 45 -11.77 -0.58 -3.14
CA LEU A 45 -11.04 -1.41 -2.19
C LEU A 45 -11.16 -0.87 -0.76
N ALA A 46 -11.00 0.45 -0.58
CA ALA A 46 -11.17 1.11 0.70
C ALA A 46 -12.61 0.93 1.25
N GLU A 47 -13.62 1.06 0.39
CA GLU A 47 -15.04 0.85 0.75
C GLU A 47 -15.30 -0.59 1.24
N VAL A 48 -14.80 -1.60 0.52
CA VAL A 48 -15.05 -3.02 0.85
C VAL A 48 -14.28 -3.46 2.08
N THR A 49 -13.06 -2.98 2.27
CA THR A 49 -12.19 -3.38 3.39
C THR A 49 -12.44 -2.56 4.65
N GLY A 50 -12.98 -1.34 4.52
CA GLY A 50 -13.04 -0.35 5.61
C GLY A 50 -11.67 0.21 6.01
N LEU A 51 -10.62 -0.03 5.20
CA LEU A 51 -9.27 0.46 5.43
C LEU A 51 -8.99 1.72 4.60
N PRO A 52 -8.17 2.67 5.08
CA PRO A 52 -7.86 3.88 4.33
C PRO A 52 -6.78 3.64 3.28
N CYS A 53 -7.09 2.78 2.30
CA CYS A 53 -6.19 2.49 1.18
C CYS A 53 -6.01 3.71 0.28
N VAL A 54 -4.78 3.94 -0.19
CA VAL A 54 -4.40 5.06 -1.06
C VAL A 54 -3.69 4.55 -2.31
N PRO A 55 -3.82 5.21 -3.47
CA PRO A 55 -3.10 4.81 -4.67
C PRO A 55 -1.61 5.16 -4.56
N ALA A 56 -0.73 4.27 -5.03
CA ALA A 56 0.69 4.56 -5.16
C ALA A 56 0.95 5.70 -6.16
N GLU A 57 1.91 6.58 -5.83
CA GLU A 57 2.30 7.70 -6.69
C GLU A 57 3.08 7.24 -7.93
N ASP A 58 3.98 6.27 -7.77
CA ASP A 58 4.76 5.66 -8.85
C ASP A 58 4.42 4.17 -8.95
N LEU A 59 3.67 3.82 -9.99
CA LEU A 59 3.24 2.44 -10.22
C LEU A 59 4.38 1.52 -10.68
N ILE A 60 5.45 2.04 -11.29
CA ILE A 60 6.61 1.25 -11.73
C ILE A 60 7.41 0.81 -10.52
N GLU A 61 7.69 1.75 -9.62
CA GLU A 61 8.35 1.48 -8.36
C GLU A 61 7.50 0.52 -7.50
N ALA A 62 6.23 0.86 -7.28
CA ALA A 62 5.33 0.08 -6.43
C ALA A 62 5.00 -1.32 -6.97
N THR A 63 5.28 -1.63 -8.24
CA THR A 63 5.13 -2.99 -8.78
C THR A 63 6.26 -3.91 -8.31
N SER A 64 7.44 -3.36 -8.06
CA SER A 64 8.62 -4.13 -7.62
C SER A 64 8.94 -3.93 -6.14
N ASP A 65 8.31 -2.94 -5.49
CA ASP A 65 8.59 -2.62 -4.10
C ASP A 65 8.11 -3.72 -3.13
N CYS A 66 9.03 -4.15 -2.28
CA CYS A 66 8.77 -5.04 -1.14
C CYS A 66 9.13 -4.38 0.20
N GLY A 67 9.47 -3.09 0.20
CA GLY A 67 9.97 -2.33 1.33
C GLY A 67 8.97 -2.28 2.47
N ALA A 68 7.69 -2.07 2.20
CA ALA A 68 6.63 -2.08 3.21
C ALA A 68 6.62 -3.39 4.02
N TYR A 69 6.74 -4.55 3.35
CA TYR A 69 6.79 -5.85 4.02
C TYR A 69 8.04 -6.01 4.89
N VAL A 70 9.21 -5.57 4.39
CA VAL A 70 10.46 -5.62 5.15
C VAL A 70 10.39 -4.74 6.40
N MET A 71 9.82 -3.54 6.28
CA MET A 71 9.66 -2.60 7.40
C MET A 71 8.70 -3.13 8.47
N VAL A 72 7.59 -3.73 8.06
CA VAL A 72 6.65 -4.38 8.99
C VAL A 72 7.31 -5.57 9.68
N HIS A 73 8.03 -6.42 8.94
CA HIS A 73 8.78 -7.53 9.53
C HIS A 73 9.83 -7.06 10.53
N ALA A 74 10.57 -5.99 10.22
CA ALA A 74 11.57 -5.42 11.12
C ALA A 74 10.93 -4.86 12.40
N ALA A 75 9.73 -4.30 12.33
CA ALA A 75 9.00 -3.83 13.51
C ALA A 75 8.41 -4.96 14.37
N LEU A 76 8.24 -6.17 13.79
CA LEU A 76 7.76 -7.36 14.51
C LEU A 76 8.88 -8.16 15.20
N LYS A 77 10.12 -8.00 14.73
CA LYS A 77 11.30 -8.74 15.21
C LYS A 77 11.77 -8.23 16.58
#